data_AF-A0AAV0HNT1-F1
#
_entry.id   AF-A0AAV0HNT1-F1
#
_cell.length_a   1.000
_cell.length_b   1.000
_cell.length_c   1.000
_cell.angle_alpha   90.00
_cell.angle_beta   90.00
_cell.angle_gamma   90.00
#
_symmetry.space_group_name_H-M   'P 1'
#
loop_
_entity.id
_entity.type
_entity.pdbx_description
1 polymer ?
#
loop_
_entity_poly.entity_id
_entity_poly.type
_entity_poly.pdbx_seq_one_letter_code
_entity_poly.pdbx_strand_id
1 'polypeptide(L)'
;MNVLEVNKTDYESCNADHPLKNWTRGAGRDVVPLNVTRHYYFISGKGFCYGGMKLAVRVENPPPPPRASPVKSDAPLSILNRPYLLPAVFAIGAMWDAFVHLW
;
A
#
# COMPACT_ATOMS: atom_id res chain seq x y z
N MET A 1 7.79 0.48 31.86
CA MET A 1 7.04 0.05 30.65
C MET A 1 7.79 -1.12 30.08
N ASN A 2 7.06 -2.20 29.79
CA ASN A 2 7.66 -3.46 29.38
C ASN A 2 6.99 -3.90 28.09
N VAL A 3 7.70 -4.67 27.27
CA VAL A 3 7.13 -5.37 26.11
C VAL A 3 7.09 -6.85 26.44
N LEU A 4 5.91 -7.35 26.75
CA LEU A 4 5.69 -8.74 27.15
C LEU A 4 4.86 -9.45 26.08
N GLU A 5 5.38 -10.55 25.55
CA GLU A 5 4.63 -11.45 24.68
C GLU A 5 3.84 -12.43 25.54
N VAL A 6 2.55 -12.57 25.23
CA VAL A 6 1.59 -13.37 26.00
C VAL A 6 0.72 -14.22 25.07
N ASN A 7 -0.07 -15.13 25.64
CA ASN A 7 -1.11 -15.83 24.88
C ASN A 7 -2.36 -14.95 24.70
N LYS A 8 -3.34 -15.43 23.94
CA LYS A 8 -4.58 -14.69 23.67
C LYS A 8 -5.39 -14.40 24.95
N THR A 9 -5.53 -15.38 25.85
CA THR A 9 -6.31 -15.24 27.09
C THR A 9 -5.70 -14.19 28.02
N ASP A 10 -4.37 -14.19 28.14
CA ASP A 10 -3.61 -13.23 28.95
C ASP A 10 -3.63 -11.84 28.32
N TYR A 11 -3.70 -11.74 26.99
CA TYR A 11 -3.91 -10.47 26.30
C TYR A 11 -5.30 -9.87 26.52
N GLU A 12 -6.34 -10.71 26.60
CA GLU A 12 -7.71 -10.27 26.87
C GLU A 12 -7.88 -9.87 28.34
N SER A 13 -7.37 -10.68 29.26
CA SER A 13 -7.40 -10.44 30.71
C SER A 13 -6.32 -9.50 31.22
N CYS A 14 -5.41 -9.02 30.35
CA CYS A 14 -4.26 -8.19 30.74
C CYS A 14 -3.37 -8.82 31.83
N ASN A 15 -3.23 -10.14 31.81
CA ASN A 15 -2.38 -10.89 32.74
C ASN A 15 -0.91 -10.80 32.31
N ALA A 16 -0.07 -10.23 33.19
CA ALA A 16 1.36 -10.05 32.96
C ALA A 16 2.25 -10.93 33.85
N ASP A 17 1.67 -11.87 34.61
CA ASP A 17 2.39 -12.66 35.61
C ASP A 17 3.25 -13.76 34.97
N HIS A 18 2.76 -14.33 33.87
CA HIS A 18 3.42 -15.43 33.16
C HIS A 18 3.58 -15.14 31.66
N PRO A 19 4.40 -14.14 31.28
CA PRO A 19 4.64 -13.84 29.88
C PRO A 19 5.42 -14.97 29.21
N LEU A 20 5.06 -15.28 27.96
CA LEU A 20 5.80 -16.23 27.13
C LEU A 20 7.22 -15.73 26.88
N LYS A 21 7.37 -14.43 26.65
CA LYS A 21 8.66 -13.78 26.43
C LYS A 21 8.66 -12.35 26.92
N ASN A 22 9.73 -11.95 27.60
CA ASN A 22 9.99 -10.55 27.92
C ASN A 22 11.01 -9.98 26.94
N TRP A 23 10.59 -8.99 26.15
CA TRP A 23 11.40 -8.31 25.14
C TRP A 23 12.03 -7.00 25.65
N THR A 24 11.74 -6.62 26.90
CA THR A 24 12.18 -5.35 27.50
C THR A 24 13.69 -5.30 27.66
N ARG A 25 14.35 -4.31 27.04
CA ARG A 25 15.79 -4.06 27.13
C ARG A 25 16.14 -2.80 27.93
N GLY A 26 15.15 -2.16 28.54
CA GLY A 26 15.31 -1.04 29.48
C GLY A 26 15.37 0.36 28.85
N ALA A 27 15.80 0.48 27.58
CA ALA A 27 15.91 1.78 26.88
C ALA A 27 14.67 2.16 26.03
N GLY A 28 13.61 1.34 26.04
CA GLY A 28 12.37 1.61 25.30
C GLY A 28 12.45 1.44 23.78
N ARG A 29 13.54 0.87 23.26
CA ARG A 29 13.75 0.54 21.84
C ARG A 29 13.83 -0.97 21.66
N ASP A 30 12.79 -1.65 22.11
CA ASP A 30 12.72 -3.10 22.11
C ASP A 30 12.40 -3.61 20.69
N VAL A 31 13.16 -4.60 20.22
CA VAL A 31 13.02 -5.19 18.88
C VAL A 31 12.52 -6.61 19.03
N VAL A 32 11.40 -6.92 18.38
CA VAL A 32 10.78 -8.25 18.40
C VAL A 32 10.79 -8.84 16.99
N PRO A 33 11.54 -9.93 16.74
CA PRO A 33 11.52 -10.61 15.45
C PRO A 33 10.23 -11.43 15.27
N LEU A 34 9.59 -11.29 14.11
CA LEU A 34 8.34 -11.95 13.73
C LEU A 34 8.59 -13.00 12.64
N ASN A 35 9.30 -14.07 13.01
CA ASN A 35 9.79 -15.06 12.05
C ASN A 35 8.78 -16.16 11.71
N VAL A 36 7.71 -16.32 12.51
CA VAL A 36 6.74 -17.41 12.37
C VAL A 36 5.37 -16.83 12.08
N THR A 37 4.69 -17.38 11.08
CA THR A 37 3.31 -17.03 10.72
C THR A 37 2.35 -17.43 11.82
N ARG A 38 1.97 -16.47 12.67
CA ARG A 38 1.01 -16.66 13.78
C ARG A 38 0.46 -15.31 14.27
N HIS A 39 -0.50 -15.40 15.18
CA HIS A 39 -0.91 -14.25 15.99
C HIS A 39 0.02 -14.07 17.19
N TYR A 40 0.66 -12.91 17.26
CA TYR A 40 1.43 -12.48 18.41
C TYR A 40 0.62 -11.48 19.23
N TYR A 41 0.68 -11.60 20.54
CA TYR A 41 0.00 -10.69 21.46
C TYR A 41 1.03 -10.09 22.40
N PHE A 42 1.03 -8.76 22.47
CA PHE A 42 1.95 -7.99 23.30
C PHE A 42 1.17 -7.11 24.27
N ILE A 43 1.63 -7.03 25.51
CA ILE A 43 1.05 -6.18 26.54
C ILE A 43 2.15 -5.43 27.32
N SER A 44 1.79 -4.28 27.89
CA SER A 44 2.57 -3.66 28.96
C SER A 44 2.00 -4.05 30.33
N GLY A 45 2.87 -4.51 31.23
CA GLY A 45 2.50 -4.84 32.62
C GLY A 45 2.18 -3.61 33.49
N LYS A 46 2.04 -3.83 34.80
CA LYS A 46 1.76 -2.78 35.83
C LYS A 46 0.48 -1.97 35.57
N GLY A 47 -0.57 -2.61 35.04
CA GLY A 47 -1.88 -1.98 34.82
C GLY A 47 -2.00 -1.18 33.51
N PHE A 48 -0.90 -0.87 32.82
CA PHE A 48 -0.93 -0.12 31.56
C PHE A 48 -1.69 -0.82 30.43
N CYS A 49 -1.74 -2.17 30.45
CA CYS A 49 -2.56 -2.94 29.50
C CYS A 49 -4.04 -2.56 29.57
N TYR A 50 -4.61 -2.35 30.77
CA TYR A 50 -6.00 -1.91 30.94
C TYR A 50 -6.23 -0.48 30.43
N GLY A 51 -5.18 0.35 30.44
CA GLY A 51 -5.16 1.66 29.79
C GLY A 51 -5.01 1.62 28.26
N GLY A 52 -5.02 0.43 27.65
CA GLY A 52 -4.92 0.25 26.20
C GLY A 52 -3.51 0.02 25.67
N MET A 53 -2.47 -0.06 26.51
CA MET A 53 -1.10 -0.39 26.08
C MET A 53 -0.95 -1.89 25.80
N LYS A 54 -1.60 -2.35 24.73
CA LYS A 54 -1.54 -3.72 24.22
C LYS A 54 -1.65 -3.74 22.69
N LEU A 55 -0.99 -4.69 22.05
CA LEU A 55 -0.91 -4.83 20.59
C LEU A 55 -1.11 -6.28 20.17
N ALA A 56 -1.97 -6.51 19.16
CA ALA A 56 -2.12 -7.82 18.52
C ALA A 56 -1.59 -7.72 17.08
N VAL A 57 -0.66 -8.61 16.73
CA VAL A 57 -0.02 -8.63 15.41
C VAL A 57 -0.30 -9.97 14.74
N ARG A 58 -0.95 -9.94 13.57
CA ARG A 58 -1.14 -11.11 12.73
C ARG A 58 -0.03 -11.14 11.68
N VAL A 59 0.85 -12.13 11.79
CA VAL A 59 1.94 -12.33 10.84
C VAL A 59 1.47 -13.33 9.79
N GLU A 60 1.58 -12.95 8.52
CA GLU A 60 1.19 -13.75 7.37
C GLU A 60 2.34 -13.83 6.35
N ASN A 61 2.32 -14.86 5.52
CA ASN A 61 3.26 -14.94 4.39
C ASN A 61 2.91 -13.84 3.38
N PRO A 62 3.93 -13.19 2.77
CA PRO A 62 3.67 -12.21 1.73
C PRO A 62 2.94 -12.87 0.56
N PRO A 63 2.03 -12.14 -0.11
CA PRO A 63 1.38 -12.67 -1.31
C PRO A 63 2.44 -13.00 -2.37
N PRO A 64 2.18 -14.00 -3.23
CA PRO A 64 3.08 -14.30 -4.34
C PRO A 64 3.27 -13.05 -5.21
N PRO A 65 4.45 -12.87 -5.83
CA PRO A 65 4.69 -11.73 -6.70
C PRO A 65 3.65 -11.68 -7.82
N PRO A 66 3.21 -10.48 -8.24
CA PRO A 66 2.26 -10.36 -9.32
C PRO A 66 2.82 -11.02 -10.58
N ARG A 67 1.98 -11.80 -11.29
CA ARG A 67 2.38 -12.37 -12.58
C ARG A 67 2.66 -11.23 -13.54
N ALA A 68 3.77 -11.32 -14.28
CA ALA A 68 4.09 -10.36 -15.33
C ALA A 68 2.90 -10.26 -16.30
N SER A 69 2.51 -9.03 -16.64
CA SER A 69 1.48 -8.83 -17.65
C SER A 69 1.97 -9.39 -18.99
N PRO A 70 1.10 -10.04 -19.79
CA PRO A 70 1.47 -10.46 -21.13
C PRO A 70 2.00 -9.26 -21.93
N VAL A 71 3.17 -9.39 -22.55
CA VAL A 71 3.70 -8.37 -23.46
C VAL A 71 2.75 -8.29 -24.65
N LYS A 72 1.97 -7.21 -24.71
CA LYS A 72 1.13 -6.91 -25.86
C LYS A 72 2.02 -6.32 -26.94
N SER A 73 2.53 -7.17 -27.83
CA SER A 73 3.20 -6.73 -29.06
C SER A 73 2.14 -6.33 -30.10
N ASP A 74 1.40 -5.26 -29.81
CA ASP A 74 0.58 -4.59 -30.83
C ASP A 74 1.43 -3.49 -31.47
N ALA A 75 2.23 -3.87 -32.46
CA ALA A 75 2.74 -2.93 -33.44
C ALA A 75 1.83 -2.98 -34.68
N PRO A 76 0.80 -2.13 -34.80
CA PRO A 76 0.32 -1.76 -36.11
C PRO A 76 1.22 -0.63 -36.61
N LEU A 77 2.08 -0.96 -37.55
CA LEU A 77 2.74 0.01 -38.41
C LEU A 77 1.66 0.61 -39.32
N SER A 78 0.88 1.57 -38.83
CA SER A 78 -0.05 2.34 -39.65
C SER A 78 0.55 3.71 -39.95
N ILE A 79 1.36 3.73 -41.01
CA ILE A 79 1.71 4.94 -41.76
C ILE A 79 0.39 5.63 -42.12
N LEU A 80 0.03 6.69 -41.39
CA LEU A 80 -1.07 7.57 -41.78
C LEU A 80 -0.55 8.52 -42.87
N ASN A 81 -0.32 7.98 -44.08
CA ASN A 81 -0.15 8.78 -45.29
C ASN A 81 -1.53 9.32 -45.68
N ARG A 82 -1.92 10.48 -45.13
CA ARG A 82 -3.14 11.18 -45.57
C ARG A 82 -2.77 12.54 -46.18
N PRO A 83 -2.40 12.60 -47.49
CA PRO A 83 -1.95 13.82 -48.16
C PRO A 83 -3.03 14.90 -48.35
N TYR A 84 -4.26 14.66 -47.88
CA TYR A 84 -5.42 15.53 -48.11
C TYR A 84 -5.85 16.39 -46.91
N LEU A 85 -5.17 16.30 -45.77
CA LEU A 85 -5.53 17.12 -44.59
C LEU A 85 -5.09 18.59 -44.72
N LEU A 86 -4.05 18.88 -45.50
CA LEU A 86 -3.55 20.24 -45.72
C LEU A 86 -4.48 21.09 -46.61
N PRO A 87 -4.90 20.67 -47.82
CA PRO A 87 -5.72 21.52 -48.69
C PRO A 87 -7.12 21.81 -48.14
N ALA A 88 -7.68 20.91 -47.31
CA ALA A 88 -9.00 21.12 -46.70
C ALA A 88 -9.02 22.26 -45.68
N VAL A 89 -7.93 22.44 -44.91
CA VAL A 89 -7.84 23.52 -43.91
C VAL A 89 -7.72 24.89 -44.60
N PHE A 90 -7.00 24.98 -45.72
CA PHE A 90 -6.88 26.22 -46.49
C PHE A 90 -8.21 26.69 -47.09
N ALA A 91 -9.04 25.76 -47.59
CA ALA A 91 -10.35 26.11 -48.16
C ALA A 91 -11.32 26.67 -47.10
N ILE A 92 -11.28 26.13 -45.88
CA ILE A 92 -12.15 26.59 -44.78
C ILE A 92 -11.68 27.96 -44.26
N GLY A 93 -10.37 28.19 -44.17
CA GLY A 93 -9.82 29.49 -43.76
C GLY A 93 -10.15 30.61 -44.75
N ALA A 94 -9.99 30.38 -46.06
CA ALA A 94 -10.30 31.38 -47.09
C ALA A 94 -11.80 31.74 -47.14
N MET A 95 -12.67 30.77 -46.85
CA MET A 95 -14.12 31.00 -46.79
C MET A 95 -14.54 31.83 -45.57
N TRP A 96 -13.84 31.68 -44.43
CA TRP A 96 -14.10 32.46 -43.24
C TRP A 96 -13.58 33.90 -43.36
N ASP A 97 -12.41 34.10 -43.96
CA ASP A 97 -11.79 35.41 -44.14
C ASP A 97 -12.62 36.32 -45.07
N ALA A 98 -13.17 35.75 -46.15
CA ALA A 98 -14.10 36.45 -47.05
C ALA A 98 -15.41 36.88 -46.38
N PHE A 99 -15.84 36.17 -45.32
CA PHE A 99 -17.07 36.47 -44.59
C PHE A 99 -16.88 37.62 -43.59
N VAL A 100 -15.67 37.79 -43.03
CA VAL A 100 -15.34 38.89 -42.11
C VAL A 100 -15.17 40.22 -42.84
N HIS A 101 -14.72 40.18 -44.10
CA HIS A 101 -14.52 41.39 -44.90
C HIS A 101 -15.79 41.93 -45.60
N LEU A 102 -16.92 41.21 -45.54
CA LEU A 102 -18.19 41.61 -46.16
C LEU A 102 -19.22 42.18 -45.17
N TRP A 103 -18.85 42.34 -43.89
CA TRP A 103 -19.62 43.05 -42.86
C TRP A 103 -18.82 44.25 -42.34
#